data_AF-A0A1H0EYH1-F1
#
_entry.id   AF-A0A1H0EYH1-F1
#
_cell.length_a   1.000
_cell.length_b   1.000
_cell.length_c   1.000
_cell.angle_alpha   90.00
_cell.angle_beta   90.00
_cell.angle_gamma   90.00
#
_symmetry.space_group_name_H-M   'P 1'
#
loop_
_entity.id
_entity.type
_entity.pdbx_description
1 polymer ?
#
loop_
_entity_poly.entity_id
_entity_poly.type
_entity_poly.pdbx_seq_one_letter_code
_entity_poly.pdbx_strand_id
1 'polypeptide(L)'
;MPALVLNQAKLYLKDETPVAFVSWARLSEEVAQRYQAGPHQLSMTDWASGEQIWLIDVLTPYGGAQEVLNNLREKVFAGQVLRQLVPAGPAQVRLVSWPAANEEGTSRDG
;
A
#
# COMPACT_ATOMS: atom_id res chain seq x y z
N MET A 1 -9.36 -12.95 6.58
CA MET A 1 -8.93 -11.53 6.43
C MET A 1 -7.68 -11.30 7.26
N PRO A 2 -6.47 -11.54 6.71
CA PRO A 2 -5.20 -11.35 7.44
C PRO A 2 -5.01 -9.90 7.93
N ALA A 3 -5.39 -8.92 7.09
CA ALA A 3 -5.26 -7.49 7.36
C ALA A 3 -5.85 -7.07 8.72
N LEU A 4 -7.09 -7.49 9.02
CA LEU A 4 -7.78 -7.10 10.25
C LEU A 4 -7.17 -7.78 11.49
N VAL A 5 -6.77 -9.04 11.36
CA VAL A 5 -6.12 -9.79 12.45
C VAL A 5 -4.77 -9.17 12.82
N LEU A 6 -4.05 -8.66 11.83
CA LEU A 6 -2.72 -8.07 11.99
C LEU A 6 -2.74 -6.55 12.27
N ASN A 7 -3.91 -5.92 12.37
CA ASN A 7 -4.05 -4.46 12.40
C ASN A 7 -3.34 -3.75 11.23
N GLN A 8 -3.37 -4.37 10.06
CA GLN A 8 -2.78 -3.88 8.82
C GLN A 8 -3.84 -3.42 7.82
N ALA A 9 -4.85 -2.71 8.33
CA ALA A 9 -5.88 -2.06 7.54
C ALA A 9 -6.32 -0.76 8.21
N LYS A 10 -6.81 0.18 7.41
CA LYS A 10 -7.37 1.45 7.87
C LYS A 10 -8.65 1.76 7.12
N LEU A 11 -9.68 2.09 7.89
CA LEU A 11 -10.95 2.60 7.40
C LEU A 11 -10.97 4.12 7.58
N TYR A 12 -11.29 4.84 6.52
CA TYR A 12 -11.48 6.28 6.52
C TYR A 12 -12.96 6.58 6.59
N LEU A 13 -13.37 7.36 7.60
CA LEU A 13 -14.74 7.79 7.80
C LEU A 13 -14.85 9.29 7.51
N LYS A 14 -15.95 9.68 6.89
CA LYS A 14 -16.40 11.07 6.79
C LYS A 14 -17.83 11.13 7.27
N ASP A 15 -18.11 11.95 8.29
CA ASP A 15 -19.44 12.05 8.88
C ASP A 15 -20.03 10.67 9.23
N GLU A 16 -19.23 9.84 9.92
CA GLU A 16 -19.53 8.44 10.30
C GLU A 16 -19.73 7.45 9.14
N THR A 17 -19.62 7.91 7.89
CA THR A 17 -19.78 7.10 6.69
C THR A 17 -18.42 6.61 6.18
N PRO A 18 -18.24 5.32 5.87
CA PRO A 18 -16.99 4.81 5.29
C PRO A 18 -16.79 5.33 3.87
N VAL A 19 -15.73 6.11 3.68
CA VAL A 19 -15.38 6.71 2.38
C VAL A 19 -14.22 6.02 1.70
N ALA A 20 -13.33 5.36 2.45
CA ALA A 20 -12.25 4.56 1.88
C ALA A 20 -11.80 3.46 2.84
N PHE A 21 -11.29 2.36 2.27
CA PHE A 21 -10.64 1.28 2.99
C PHE A 21 -9.30 0.99 2.34
N VAL A 22 -8.25 0.83 3.15
CA VAL A 22 -6.93 0.43 2.67
C VAL A 22 -6.41 -0.72 3.53
N SER A 23 -5.84 -1.73 2.89
CA SER A 23 -5.11 -2.82 3.55
C SER A 23 -3.66 -2.86 3.05
N TRP A 24 -2.75 -3.30 3.92
CA TRP A 24 -1.34 -3.48 3.56
C TRP A 24 -0.77 -4.77 4.16
N ALA A 25 0.31 -5.23 3.54
CA ALA A 25 1.16 -6.28 4.04
C ALA A 25 2.57 -5.73 4.27
N ARG A 26 3.26 -6.26 5.29
CA ARG A 26 4.69 -6.07 5.47
C ARG A 26 5.43 -7.30 4.99
N LEU A 27 6.08 -7.19 3.84
CA LEU A 27 6.71 -8.32 3.15
C LEU A 27 8.22 -8.34 3.39
N SER A 28 8.80 -9.54 3.46
CA SER A 28 10.24 -9.71 3.23
C SER A 28 10.58 -9.52 1.76
N GLU A 29 11.85 -9.31 1.45
CA GLU A 29 12.34 -9.21 0.06
C GLU A 29 11.97 -10.44 -0.76
N GLU A 30 12.16 -11.65 -0.21
CA GLU A 30 11.82 -12.91 -0.88
C GLU A 30 10.33 -13.02 -1.20
N VAL A 31 9.47 -12.69 -0.24
CA VAL A 31 8.01 -12.73 -0.43
C VAL A 31 7.57 -11.65 -1.40
N ALA A 32 8.19 -10.46 -1.37
CA ALA A 32 7.91 -9.37 -2.29
C ALA A 32 8.28 -9.71 -3.75
N GLN A 33 9.42 -10.37 -3.98
CA GLN A 33 9.82 -10.82 -5.32
C GLN A 33 8.84 -11.87 -5.86
N ARG A 34 8.46 -12.85 -5.03
CA ARG A 34 7.44 -13.85 -5.40
C ARG A 34 6.09 -13.20 -5.68
N TYR A 35 5.69 -12.24 -4.85
CA TYR A 35 4.43 -11.50 -5.02
C TYR A 35 4.39 -10.75 -6.36
N GLN A 36 5.52 -10.17 -6.79
CA GLN A 36 5.65 -9.49 -8.09
C GLN A 36 5.60 -10.46 -9.29
N ALA A 37 6.14 -11.67 -9.16
CA ALA A 37 6.25 -12.62 -10.27
C ALA A 37 4.95 -13.37 -10.62
N GLY A 38 3.95 -13.33 -9.74
CA GLY A 38 2.72 -14.12 -9.88
C GLY A 38 2.74 -15.36 -8.98
N PRO A 39 1.57 -15.86 -8.49
CA PRO A 39 0.20 -15.48 -8.84
C PRO A 39 -0.35 -14.25 -8.08
N HIS A 40 0.51 -13.40 -7.52
CA HIS A 40 0.12 -12.21 -6.74
C HIS A 40 -0.78 -12.57 -5.54
N GLN A 41 -0.51 -13.72 -4.92
CA GLN A 41 -1.22 -14.19 -3.73
C GLN A 41 -0.28 -14.21 -2.53
N LEU A 42 -0.82 -13.84 -1.38
CA LEU A 42 -0.13 -13.84 -0.09
C LEU A 42 -0.87 -14.77 0.88
N SER A 43 -0.13 -15.65 1.54
CA SER A 43 -0.63 -16.46 2.65
C SER A 43 -0.69 -15.62 3.94
N MET A 44 -1.34 -16.11 4.99
CA MET A 44 -1.44 -15.40 6.29
C MET A 44 -0.06 -15.02 6.87
N THR A 45 0.93 -15.90 6.76
CA THR A 45 2.29 -15.67 7.26
C THR A 45 3.06 -14.67 6.41
N ASP A 46 2.73 -14.56 5.12
CA ASP A 46 3.39 -13.61 4.22
C ASP A 46 3.11 -12.16 4.60
N TRP A 47 1.91 -11.88 5.15
CA TRP A 47 1.45 -10.52 5.45
C TRP A 47 2.29 -9.77 6.49
N ALA A 48 3.05 -10.48 7.32
CA ALA A 48 3.93 -9.92 8.34
C ALA A 48 5.32 -10.58 8.28
N SER A 49 5.82 -10.82 7.07
CA SER A 49 7.08 -11.53 6.83
C SER A 49 8.32 -10.63 6.86
N GLY A 50 8.15 -9.30 6.82
CA GLY A 50 9.28 -8.36 6.84
C GLY A 50 8.86 -6.91 7.02
N GLU A 51 9.59 -5.98 6.41
CA GLU A 51 9.46 -4.53 6.63
C GLU A 51 8.97 -3.75 5.39
N GLN A 52 8.93 -4.37 4.21
CA GLN A 52 8.49 -3.68 3.00
C GLN A 52 6.98 -3.48 3.01
N ILE A 53 6.52 -2.23 2.90
CA ILE A 53 5.09 -1.92 2.89
C ILE A 53 4.51 -2.12 1.49
N TRP A 54 3.58 -3.06 1.37
CA TRP A 54 2.84 -3.37 0.14
C TRP A 54 1.36 -3.10 0.33
N LEU A 55 0.79 -2.22 -0.47
CA LEU A 55 -0.65 -1.99 -0.54
C LEU A 55 -1.30 -3.16 -1.27
N ILE A 56 -2.28 -3.79 -0.62
CA ILE A 56 -2.98 -4.95 -1.14
C ILE A 56 -4.33 -4.52 -1.71
N ASP A 57 -5.15 -3.87 -0.89
CA ASP A 57 -6.44 -3.33 -1.30
C ASP A 57 -6.49 -1.81 -1.07
N VAL A 58 -6.90 -1.07 -2.09
CA VAL A 58 -7.24 0.36 -1.99
C VAL A 58 -8.63 0.53 -2.56
N LEU A 59 -9.63 0.66 -1.67
CA LEU A 59 -11.03 0.78 -2.02
C LEU A 59 -11.49 2.20 -1.74
N THR A 60 -11.71 2.98 -2.80
CA THR A 60 -12.13 4.38 -2.73
C THR A 60 -13.35 4.59 -3.65
N PRO A 61 -14.56 4.14 -3.25
CA PRO A 61 -15.73 4.12 -4.12
C PRO A 61 -16.18 5.50 -4.61
N TYR A 62 -15.86 6.55 -3.84
CA TYR A 62 -16.21 7.94 -4.15
C TYR A 62 -15.03 8.75 -4.72
N GLY A 63 -13.93 8.08 -5.11
CA GLY A 63 -12.67 8.73 -5.49
C GLY A 63 -11.83 9.12 -4.28
N GLY A 64 -10.84 10.00 -4.50
CA GLY A 64 -9.94 10.48 -3.43
C GLY A 64 -8.81 9.52 -3.04
N ALA A 65 -8.50 8.52 -3.88
CA ALA A 65 -7.41 7.58 -3.64
C ALA A 65 -6.08 8.31 -3.35
N GLN A 66 -5.80 9.41 -4.05
CA GLN A 66 -4.56 10.18 -3.83
C GLN A 66 -4.48 10.80 -2.43
N GLU A 67 -5.59 11.35 -1.92
CA GLU A 67 -5.64 11.95 -0.58
C GLU A 67 -5.50 10.88 0.50
N VAL A 68 -6.15 9.74 0.29
CA VAL A 68 -6.04 8.56 1.16
C VAL A 68 -4.60 8.04 1.20
N LEU A 69 -3.93 7.94 0.05
CA LEU A 69 -2.54 7.51 -0.04
C LEU A 69 -1.57 8.52 0.59
N ASN A 70 -1.77 9.81 0.37
CA ASN A 70 -0.96 10.85 1.01
C ASN A 70 -1.11 10.80 2.53
N ASN A 71 -2.35 10.69 3.04
CA ASN A 71 -2.61 10.54 4.46
C ASN A 71 -1.94 9.28 5.03
N LEU A 72 -1.96 8.17 4.29
CA LEU A 72 -1.34 6.92 4.72
C LEU A 72 0.19 7.07 4.79
N ARG A 73 0.81 7.68 3.77
CA ARG A 73 2.25 7.98 3.72
C ARG A 73 2.69 8.90 4.86
N GLU A 74 1.91 9.93 5.18
CA GLU A 74 2.27 10.92 6.20
C GLU A 74 1.97 10.47 7.63
N LYS A 75 0.83 9.79 7.85
CA LYS A 75 0.35 9.50 9.21
C LYS A 75 0.61 8.09 9.69
N VAL A 76 0.78 7.13 8.78
CA VAL A 76 0.96 5.71 9.13
C VAL A 76 2.36 5.21 8.78
N PHE A 77 2.91 5.67 7.66
CA PHE A 77 4.18 5.20 7.10
C PHE A 77 5.17 6.34 6.84
N ALA A 78 5.21 7.33 7.74
CA ALA A 78 6.13 8.44 7.63
C ALA A 78 7.58 7.92 7.50
N GLY A 79 8.29 8.34 6.45
CA GLY A 79 9.66 7.88 6.22
C GLY A 79 9.78 6.53 5.49
N GLN A 80 8.69 5.89 5.06
CA GLN A 80 8.74 4.60 4.38
C GLN A 80 8.21 4.66 2.94
N VAL A 81 8.80 3.83 2.07
CA VAL A 81 8.36 3.64 0.68
C VAL A 81 7.17 2.68 0.66
N LEU A 82 6.07 3.11 0.03
CA LEU A 82 4.92 2.24 -0.24
C LEU A 82 5.07 1.63 -1.63
N ARG A 83 4.71 0.36 -1.77
CA ARG A 83 4.68 -0.37 -3.04
C ARG A 83 3.28 -0.89 -3.31
N GLN A 84 2.89 -0.98 -4.58
CA GLN A 84 1.62 -1.57 -4.98
C GLN A 84 1.77 -2.21 -6.36
N LEU A 85 1.10 -3.34 -6.56
CA LEU A 85 0.84 -3.86 -7.90
C LEU A 85 -0.49 -3.30 -8.39
N VAL A 86 -0.46 -2.53 -9.47
CA VAL A 86 -1.66 -2.02 -10.13
C VAL A 86 -1.92 -2.82 -11.41
N PRO A 87 -3.17 -3.20 -11.71
CA PRO A 87 -3.49 -3.81 -13.00
C PRO A 87 -3.09 -2.89 -14.16
N ALA A 88 -2.34 -3.41 -15.11
CA ALA A 88 -1.90 -2.74 -16.34
C ALA A 88 -2.47 -3.40 -17.60
N GLY A 89 -3.13 -4.56 -17.46
CA GLY A 89 -3.78 -5.30 -18.54
C GLY A 89 -4.36 -6.64 -18.04
N PRO A 90 -4.90 -7.48 -18.94
CA PRO A 90 -5.61 -8.72 -18.57
C PRO A 90 -4.82 -9.73 -17.72
N ALA A 91 -3.50 -9.70 -17.82
CA ALA A 91 -2.59 -10.54 -17.03
C ALA A 91 -1.28 -9.80 -16.70
N GLN A 92 -1.31 -8.47 -16.76
CA GLN A 92 -0.15 -7.63 -16.56
C GLN A 92 -0.39 -6.73 -15.36
N VAL A 93 0.58 -6.69 -14.47
CA VAL A 93 0.62 -5.76 -13.34
C VAL A 93 1.80 -4.83 -13.52
N ARG A 94 1.66 -3.60 -13.03
CA ARG A 94 2.74 -2.63 -12.94
C ARG A 94 3.06 -2.41 -11.47
N LEU A 95 4.34 -2.50 -11.12
CA LEU A 95 4.83 -2.04 -9.83
C LEU A 95 4.79 -0.50 -9.81
N VAL A 96 4.10 0.05 -8.83
CA VAL A 96 4.14 1.47 -8.50
C VAL A 96 4.79 1.60 -7.13
N SER A 97 5.72 2.54 -7.01
CA SER A 97 6.38 2.88 -5.75
C SER A 97 6.16 4.34 -5.44
N TRP A 98 5.71 4.64 -4.23
CA TRP A 98 5.56 5.99 -3.71
C TRP A 98 6.69 6.24 -2.71
N PRO A 99 7.50 7.29 -2.88
CA PRO A 99 8.60 7.60 -1.98
C PRO A 99 8.07 7.98 -0.59
N ALA A 100 8.95 8.02 0.41
CA ALA A 100 8.56 8.51 1.73
C ALA A 100 8.11 9.98 1.64
N ALA A 101 7.07 10.34 2.40
CA ALA A 101 6.51 11.70 2.38
C ALA A 101 7.52 12.81 2.74
N ASN A 102 8.62 12.47 3.43
CA ASN A 102 9.65 13.41 3.86
C ASN A 102 10.85 13.51 2.91
N GLU A 103 10.87 12.78 1.78
CA GLU A 103 11.97 12.80 0.81
C GLU A 103 11.71 13.74 -0.40
N GLU A 104 10.53 14.35 -0.51
CA GLU A 104 10.19 15.28 -1.61
C GLU A 104 10.77 16.70 -1.41
N GLY A 105 11.85 16.81 -0.64
CA GLY A 105 12.49 18.06 -0.22
C GLY A 105 13.96 18.20 -0.60
N THR A 106 14.43 17.66 -1.73
CA THR A 106 15.71 18.09 -2.34
C THR A 106 15.73 17.80 -3.85
N SER A 107 15.04 18.63 -4.63
CA SER A 107 15.47 18.92 -6.00
C SER A 107 14.95 20.31 -6.41
N ARG A 108 15.63 21.32 -5.88
CA ARG A 108 15.68 22.70 -6.38
C ARG A 108 17.17 23.04 -6.46
N ASP A 109 17.74 22.84 -7.64
CA ASP A 109 18.94 23.49 -8.23
C ASP A 109 19.40 22.61 -9.42
N GLY A 110 19.70 23.12 -10.62
CA GLY A 110 19.95 24.50 -11.03
C GLY A 110 19.62 24.75 -12.50
#